data_AF-A0A2T2VRP1-F1
#
_entry.id   AF-A0A2T2VRP1-F1
#
_cell.length_a   1.000
_cell.length_b   1.000
_cell.length_c   1.000
_cell.angle_alpha   90.00
_cell.angle_beta   90.00
_cell.angle_gamma   90.00
#
_symmetry.space_group_name_H-M   'P 1'
#
loop_
_entity.id
_entity.type
_entity.pdbx_description
1 polymer ?
#
loop_
_entity_poly.entity_id
_entity_poly.type
_entity_poly.pdbx_seq_one_letter_code
_entity_poly.pdbx_strand_id
1 'polypeptide(L)'
;HADMIELEHEYGIRRDESLLCKVVSDYTDYVMQMQDKEEFLSHIYVRHFGDMYGGQIIRKRNPGSGHMYDFDDVSGLKTKVRAMLSDDMASEANRCFEFAIQLFKELDNE
;
A
#
# COMPACT_ATOMS: atom_id res chain seq x y z
N HIS A 1 -5.18 6.57 9.84
CA HIS A 1 -4.64 6.94 11.17
C HIS A 1 -5.36 6.21 12.31
N ALA A 2 -6.69 5.98 12.21
CA ALA A 2 -7.46 5.25 13.22
C ALA A 2 -6.89 3.85 13.55
N ASP A 3 -6.63 3.01 12.53
CA ASP A 3 -6.10 1.64 12.75
C ASP A 3 -4.77 1.64 13.53
N MET A 4 -3.85 2.54 13.20
CA MET A 4 -2.55 2.59 13.89
C MET A 4 -2.70 3.05 15.34
N ILE A 5 -3.57 4.05 15.61
CA ILE A 5 -3.84 4.50 16.98
C ILE A 5 -4.46 3.39 17.82
N GLU A 6 -5.42 2.65 17.23
CA GLU A 6 -6.06 1.51 17.87
C GLU A 6 -5.01 0.48 18.31
N LEU A 7 -4.13 0.07 17.38
CA LEU A 7 -3.08 -0.90 17.67
C LEU A 7 -2.08 -0.40 18.73
N GLU A 8 -1.72 0.88 18.70
CA GLU A 8 -0.85 1.48 19.71
C GLU A 8 -1.46 1.40 21.11
N HIS A 9 -2.73 1.76 21.23
CA HIS A 9 -3.42 1.73 22.51
C HIS A 9 -3.66 0.30 23.01
N GLU A 10 -4.12 -0.59 22.13
CA GLU A 10 -4.47 -1.97 22.49
C GLU A 10 -3.25 -2.80 22.88
N TYR A 11 -2.14 -2.65 22.15
CA TYR A 11 -0.94 -3.46 22.34
C TYR A 11 0.20 -2.72 23.05
N GLY A 12 -0.02 -1.47 23.48
CA GLY A 12 1.01 -0.65 24.12
C GLY A 12 2.21 -0.35 23.22
N ILE A 13 2.00 -0.33 21.90
CA ILE A 13 3.06 -0.09 20.92
C ILE A 13 3.44 1.38 20.95
N ARG A 14 4.74 1.66 21.00
CA ARG A 14 5.27 3.02 20.82
C ARG A 14 5.87 3.11 19.42
N ARG A 15 5.38 4.05 18.61
CA ARG A 15 6.01 4.34 17.32
C ARG A 15 7.43 4.85 17.51
N ASP A 16 8.33 4.27 16.74
CA ASP A 16 9.72 4.66 16.66
C ASP A 16 10.15 4.55 15.19
N GLU A 17 10.78 5.59 14.65
CA GLU A 17 11.24 5.60 13.26
C GLU A 17 12.31 4.53 13.01
N SER A 18 13.02 4.07 14.04
CA SER A 18 13.96 2.95 13.94
C SER A 18 13.30 1.60 13.65
N LEU A 19 11.97 1.49 13.81
CA LEU A 19 11.19 0.30 13.46
C LEU A 19 10.76 0.30 11.98
N LEU A 20 11.07 1.35 11.21
CA LEU A 20 10.72 1.39 9.79
C LEU A 20 11.82 0.72 8.97
N CYS A 21 11.42 -0.27 8.17
CA CYS A 21 12.30 -0.86 7.17
C CYS A 21 12.83 0.22 6.21
N LYS A 22 14.10 0.12 5.80
CA LYS A 22 14.76 1.11 4.94
C LYS A 22 13.97 1.37 3.65
N VAL A 23 13.39 0.32 3.06
CA VAL A 23 12.59 0.40 1.84
C VAL A 23 11.38 1.32 1.98
N VAL A 24 10.86 1.57 3.19
CA VAL A 24 9.77 2.53 3.41
C VAL A 24 10.23 3.95 3.05
N SER A 25 11.44 4.35 3.47
CA SER A 25 12.02 5.64 3.09
C SER A 25 12.32 5.67 1.60
N ASP A 26 12.97 4.63 1.07
CA ASP A 26 13.35 4.58 -0.35
C ASP A 26 12.12 4.68 -1.26
N TYR A 27 11.02 4.01 -0.90
CA TYR A 27 9.77 4.08 -1.66
C TYR A 27 9.09 5.44 -1.55
N THR A 28 9.12 6.05 -0.37
CA THR A 28 8.56 7.39 -0.16
C THR A 28 9.32 8.42 -1.00
N ASP A 29 10.66 8.40 -0.94
CA ASP A 29 11.51 9.30 -1.73
C ASP A 29 11.29 9.12 -3.23
N TYR A 30 11.14 7.88 -3.68
CA TYR A 30 10.87 7.56 -5.08
C TYR A 30 9.52 8.14 -5.55
N VAL A 31 8.43 7.93 -4.79
CA VAL A 31 7.11 8.48 -5.13
C VAL A 31 7.11 10.02 -5.09
N MET A 32 7.84 10.62 -4.15
CA MET A 32 7.94 12.08 -4.04
C MET A 32 8.69 12.75 -5.20
N GLN A 33 9.43 11.98 -6.00
CA GLN A 33 10.15 12.47 -7.18
C GLN A 33 9.33 12.35 -8.48
N MET A 34 8.25 11.56 -8.50
CA MET A 34 7.38 11.41 -9.68
C MET A 34 6.78 12.73 -10.12
N GLN A 35 6.59 12.88 -11.43
CA GLN A 35 6.05 14.10 -12.05
C GLN A 35 4.85 13.80 -12.93
N ASP A 36 4.81 12.62 -13.54
CA ASP A 36 3.83 12.25 -14.54
C ASP A 36 2.64 11.53 -13.91
N LYS A 37 1.45 11.80 -14.44
CA LYS A 37 0.19 11.24 -13.94
C LYS A 37 0.19 9.71 -14.03
N GLU A 38 0.77 9.17 -15.09
CA GLU A 38 0.90 7.76 -15.39
C GLU A 38 1.75 7.04 -14.35
N GLU A 39 2.77 7.70 -13.79
CA GLU A 39 3.57 7.15 -12.70
C GLU A 39 2.70 6.95 -11.46
N PHE A 40 2.01 8.00 -11.01
CA PHE A 40 1.11 7.91 -9.86
C PHE A 40 -0.02 6.90 -10.05
N LEU A 41 -0.62 6.85 -11.24
CA LEU A 41 -1.69 5.89 -11.54
C LEU A 41 -1.20 4.43 -11.45
N SER A 42 0.05 4.16 -11.80
CA SER A 42 0.65 2.83 -11.71
C SER A 42 0.72 2.36 -10.25
N HIS A 43 1.11 3.26 -9.34
CA HIS A 43 1.21 2.97 -7.91
C HIS A 43 -0.16 2.86 -7.24
N ILE A 44 -1.11 3.74 -7.61
CA ILE A 44 -2.51 3.64 -7.19
C ILE A 44 -3.10 2.29 -7.60
N TYR A 45 -2.85 1.87 -8.84
CA TYR A 45 -3.29 0.57 -9.33
C TYR A 45 -2.72 -0.56 -8.47
N VAL A 46 -1.39 -0.67 -8.35
CA VAL A 46 -0.75 -1.79 -7.64
C VAL A 46 -1.18 -1.85 -6.17
N ARG A 47 -1.14 -0.72 -5.45
CA ARG A 47 -1.44 -0.67 -4.01
C ARG A 47 -2.92 -0.89 -3.74
N HIS A 48 -3.79 -0.07 -4.31
CA HIS A 48 -5.21 -0.08 -3.95
C HIS A 48 -5.98 -1.23 -4.60
N PHE A 49 -5.54 -1.78 -5.73
CA PHE A 49 -6.14 -3.02 -6.22
C PHE A 49 -5.75 -4.19 -5.31
N GLY A 50 -4.54 -4.20 -4.78
CA GLY A 50 -4.13 -5.14 -3.72
C GLY A 50 -5.09 -5.07 -2.53
N ASP A 51 -5.32 -3.87 -2.00
CA ASP A 51 -6.24 -3.65 -0.86
C ASP A 51 -7.68 -4.07 -1.18
N MET A 52 -8.18 -3.73 -2.37
CA MET A 52 -9.56 -4.05 -2.78
C MET A 52 -9.78 -5.50 -3.22
N TYR A 53 -8.73 -6.29 -3.49
CA TYR A 53 -8.85 -7.71 -3.85
C TYR A 53 -8.40 -8.63 -2.73
N GLY A 54 -7.18 -8.44 -2.23
CA GLY A 54 -6.58 -9.24 -1.16
C GLY A 54 -6.87 -8.72 0.24
N GLY A 55 -7.14 -7.41 0.39
CA GLY A 55 -7.33 -6.79 1.70
C GLY A 55 -8.49 -7.38 2.51
N GLN A 56 -9.53 -7.90 1.86
CA GLN A 56 -10.63 -8.58 2.58
C GLN A 56 -10.20 -9.90 3.23
N ILE A 57 -9.17 -10.57 2.70
CA ILE A 57 -8.57 -11.75 3.32
C ILE A 57 -7.67 -11.31 4.49
N ILE A 58 -6.87 -10.26 4.29
CA ILE A 58 -5.96 -9.73 5.31
C ILE A 58 -6.75 -9.15 6.50
N ARG A 59 -7.83 -8.41 6.25
CA ARG A 59 -8.72 -7.82 7.25
C ARG A 59 -9.18 -8.84 8.29
N LYS A 60 -9.49 -10.07 7.88
CA LYS A 60 -9.93 -11.15 8.79
C LYS A 60 -8.85 -11.62 9.77
N ARG A 61 -7.59 -11.29 9.49
CA ARG A 61 -6.42 -11.64 10.31
C ARG A 61 -5.73 -10.40 10.89
N ASN A 62 -6.29 -9.21 10.66
CA ASN A 62 -5.76 -7.98 11.21
C ASN A 62 -6.06 -7.97 12.72
N PRO A 63 -5.06 -7.70 13.59
CA PRO A 63 -5.27 -7.61 15.04
C PRO A 63 -6.13 -6.41 15.47
N GLY A 64 -6.37 -5.44 14.59
CA GLY A 64 -7.26 -4.29 14.84
C GLY A 64 -8.48 -4.27 13.91
N SER A 65 -9.21 -3.15 13.95
CA SER A 65 -10.43 -2.91 13.18
C SER A 65 -10.24 -2.91 11.66
N GLY A 66 -9.02 -2.64 11.18
CA GLY A 66 -8.61 -2.81 9.77
C GLY A 66 -9.32 -1.88 8.78
N HIS A 67 -9.77 -0.71 9.22
CA HIS A 67 -10.51 0.27 8.43
C HIS A 67 -9.82 0.70 7.13
N MET A 68 -8.51 0.55 7.01
CA MET A 68 -7.78 0.72 5.75
C MET A 68 -8.30 -0.15 4.59
N TYR A 69 -9.04 -1.22 4.88
CA TYR A 69 -9.66 -2.11 3.88
C TYR A 69 -11.14 -1.83 3.62
N ASP A 70 -11.71 -0.79 4.24
CA ASP A 70 -13.12 -0.42 4.08
C ASP A 70 -13.26 0.53 2.89
N PHE A 71 -13.96 0.07 1.85
CA PHE A 71 -14.21 0.82 0.62
C PHE A 71 -15.72 0.81 0.32
N ASP A 72 -16.30 1.99 0.10
CA ASP A 72 -17.75 2.11 -0.14
C ASP A 72 -18.20 1.54 -1.49
N ASP A 73 -17.45 1.80 -2.57
CA ASP A 73 -17.78 1.36 -3.94
C ASP A 73 -16.57 0.73 -4.64
N VAL A 74 -16.20 -0.47 -4.18
CA VAL A 74 -15.07 -1.25 -4.74
C VAL A 74 -15.22 -1.44 -6.26
N SER A 75 -16.43 -1.70 -6.74
CA SER A 75 -16.68 -1.99 -8.16
C SER A 75 -16.48 -0.75 -9.04
N GLY A 76 -17.05 0.39 -8.62
CA GLY A 76 -16.91 1.65 -9.32
C GLY A 76 -15.49 2.19 -9.25
N LEU A 77 -14.80 2.07 -8.11
CA LEU A 77 -13.39 2.44 -7.98
C LEU A 77 -12.50 1.62 -8.93
N LYS A 78 -12.68 0.29 -8.98
CA LYS A 78 -11.95 -0.57 -9.91
C LYS A 78 -12.21 -0.19 -11.36
N THR A 79 -13.47 0.06 -11.72
CA THR A 79 -13.84 0.45 -13.09
C THR A 79 -13.21 1.79 -13.49
N LYS A 80 -13.29 2.80 -12.61
CA LYS A 80 -12.73 4.13 -12.86
C LYS A 80 -11.22 4.08 -13.04
N VAL A 81 -10.50 3.40 -12.15
CA VAL A 81 -9.04 3.31 -12.23
C VAL A 81 -8.62 2.53 -13.48
N ARG A 82 -9.26 1.39 -13.77
CA ARG A 82 -8.96 0.60 -14.99
C ARG A 82 -9.11 1.40 -16.28
N ALA A 83 -10.11 2.27 -16.36
CA ALA A 83 -10.33 3.11 -17.53
C ALA A 83 -9.22 4.15 -17.76
N MET A 84 -8.36 4.41 -16.75
CA MET A 84 -7.23 5.33 -16.84
C MET A 84 -5.90 4.62 -17.12
N LEU A 85 -5.86 3.29 -17.16
CA LEU A 85 -4.63 2.53 -17.34
C LEU A 85 -4.26 2.38 -18.82
N SER A 86 -2.96 2.29 -19.09
CA SER A 86 -2.39 1.92 -20.40
C SER A 86 -1.28 0.89 -20.22
N ASP A 87 -0.95 0.16 -21.31
CA ASP A 87 0.12 -0.86 -21.27
C ASP A 87 1.51 -0.26 -21.02
N ASP A 88 1.72 1.02 -21.35
CA ASP A 88 2.99 1.74 -21.14
C ASP A 88 3.34 1.89 -19.65
N MET A 89 2.34 1.75 -18.76
CA MET A 89 2.50 1.82 -17.31
C MET A 89 3.10 0.55 -16.70
N ALA A 90 3.27 -0.53 -17.47
CA ALA A 90 3.70 -1.83 -16.96
C ALA A 90 5.07 -1.77 -16.26
N SER A 91 6.02 -0.99 -16.81
CA SER A 91 7.35 -0.83 -16.22
C SER A 91 7.27 -0.23 -14.81
N GLU A 92 6.46 0.81 -14.64
CA GLU A 92 6.30 1.50 -13.36
C GLU A 92 5.49 0.68 -12.36
N ALA A 93 4.46 -0.03 -12.82
CA ALA A 93 3.75 -0.99 -11.99
C ALA A 93 4.68 -2.09 -11.45
N ASN A 94 5.57 -2.63 -12.29
CA ASN A 94 6.58 -3.60 -11.85
C ASN A 94 7.52 -2.99 -10.80
N ARG A 95 7.92 -1.72 -10.98
CA ARG A 95 8.74 -1.01 -9.99
C ARG A 95 8.03 -0.88 -8.65
N CYS A 96 6.74 -0.56 -8.62
CA CYS A 96 5.94 -0.57 -7.39
C CYS A 96 5.88 -1.97 -6.75
N PHE A 97 5.79 -3.05 -7.54
CA PHE A 97 5.84 -4.42 -7.03
C PHE A 97 7.19 -4.76 -6.40
N GLU A 98 8.31 -4.30 -6.99
CA GLU A 98 9.65 -4.49 -6.42
C GLU A 98 9.77 -3.89 -5.02
N PHE A 99 9.26 -2.68 -4.80
CA PHE A 99 9.21 -2.06 -3.47
C PHE A 99 8.37 -2.87 -2.48
N ALA A 100 7.21 -3.38 -2.90
CA ALA A 100 6.36 -4.22 -2.05
C ALA A 100 7.06 -5.54 -1.67
N ILE A 101 7.73 -6.19 -2.63
CA ILE A 101 8.50 -7.43 -2.39
C ILE A 101 9.65 -7.14 -1.43
N GLN A 102 10.37 -6.04 -1.62
CA GLN A 102 11.50 -5.66 -0.77
C GLN A 102 11.02 -5.36 0.66
N LEU A 103 9.86 -4.72 0.84
CA LEU A 103 9.23 -4.54 2.15
C LEU A 103 8.99 -5.86 2.87
N PHE A 104 8.39 -6.85 2.19
CA PHE A 104 8.17 -8.15 2.81
C PHE A 104 9.48 -8.88 3.14
N LYS A 105 10.53 -8.71 2.34
CA LYS A 105 11.85 -9.28 2.66
C LYS A 105 12.48 -8.61 3.87
N GLU A 106 12.40 -7.28 3.99
CA GLU A 106 12.97 -6.58 5.14
C GLU A 106 12.23 -6.95 6.42
N LEU A 107 10.89 -7.02 6.40
CA LEU A 107 10.07 -7.47 7.53
C LEU A 107 10.33 -8.93 7.95
N ASP A 108 10.68 -9.82 7.03
CA ASP A 108 10.98 -11.23 7.32
C ASP A 108 12.42 -11.45 7.86
N ASN A 109 13.31 -10.49 7.61
CA ASN A 109 14.71 -10.54 8.08
C ASN A 109 14.94 -9.76 9.40
N GLU A 110 13.87 -9.25 10.02
CA GLU A 110 13.86 -8.68 11.38
C GLU A 110 13.64 -9.77 12.44
#